data_AF-A0A6B3G0J1-F1
#
_entry.id   AF-A0A6B3G0J1-F1
#
_cell.length_a   1.000
_cell.length_b   1.000
_cell.length_c   1.000
_cell.angle_alpha   90.00
_cell.angle_beta   90.00
_cell.angle_gamma   90.00
#
_symmetry.space_group_name_H-M   'P 1'
#
loop_
_entity.id
_entity.type
_entity.pdbx_description
1 polymer ?
#
loop_
_entity_poly.entity_id
_entity_poly.type
_entity_poly.pdbx_seq_one_letter_code
_entity_poly.pdbx_strand_id
1 'polypeptide(L)'
;ARAALRAAGHPLVRGVVGLAPWCPPGDPVTQLAGRDIVLVHSNRDRMTSPQATQSLTARARRAGARTCMVTVRGGDHAMIRRASAWHRLTTGLVTGLLGSGSLPGPVAEALALPPTAEATEGTLDLDLDLGLDPGPDPGRFQARTRA
;
A
#
# COMPACT_ATOMS: atom_id res chain seq x y z
N ALA A 1 -9.47 5.31 -0.88
CA ALA A 1 -8.68 6.33 -0.13
C ALA A 1 -8.29 7.61 -0.91
N ARG A 2 -9.08 8.10 -1.88
CA ARG A 2 -8.73 9.33 -2.64
C ARG A 2 -8.74 10.61 -1.80
N ALA A 3 -9.69 10.72 -0.86
CA ALA A 3 -9.79 11.86 0.04
C ALA A 3 -8.53 12.04 0.92
N ALA A 4 -7.92 10.93 1.38
CA ALA A 4 -6.69 10.98 2.16
C ALA A 4 -5.52 11.57 1.35
N LEU A 5 -5.38 11.19 0.07
CA LEU A 5 -4.37 11.76 -0.84
C LEU A 5 -4.58 13.27 -1.10
N ARG A 6 -5.84 13.72 -1.10
CA ARG A 6 -6.15 15.16 -1.19
C ARG A 6 -5.84 15.90 0.13
N ALA A 7 -6.19 15.30 1.26
CA ALA A 7 -5.93 15.86 2.59
C ALA A 7 -4.43 15.93 2.93
N ALA A 8 -3.61 15.09 2.28
CA ALA A 8 -2.16 15.05 2.48
C ALA A 8 -1.42 16.36 2.15
N GLY A 9 -2.07 17.36 1.53
CA GLY A 9 -1.51 18.70 1.41
C GLY A 9 -1.40 19.45 2.76
N HIS A 10 -2.18 19.05 3.78
CA HIS A 10 -2.21 19.74 5.07
C HIS A 10 -0.85 19.66 5.79
N PRO A 11 -0.32 20.75 6.39
CA PRO A 11 1.03 20.77 6.99
C PRO A 11 1.27 19.73 8.10
N LEU A 12 0.22 19.32 8.81
CA LEU A 12 0.31 18.33 9.90
C LEU A 12 0.31 16.86 9.44
N VAL A 13 0.06 16.57 8.16
CA VAL A 13 0.04 15.18 7.67
C VAL A 13 1.47 14.74 7.36
N ARG A 14 2.04 13.78 8.08
CA ARG A 14 3.39 13.28 7.77
C ARG A 14 3.41 12.25 6.63
N GLY A 15 2.34 11.46 6.52
CA GLY A 15 2.20 10.45 5.49
C GLY A 15 0.77 9.91 5.36
N VAL A 16 0.57 9.04 4.37
CA VAL A 16 -0.70 8.39 4.06
C VAL A 16 -0.47 6.90 3.85
N VAL A 17 -1.29 6.09 4.52
CA VAL A 17 -1.50 4.68 4.14
C VAL A 17 -2.87 4.57 3.48
N GLY A 18 -2.91 4.15 2.22
CA GLY A 18 -4.14 4.11 1.42
C GLY A 18 -4.46 2.71 0.91
N LEU A 19 -5.65 2.18 1.24
CA LEU A 19 -6.14 0.91 0.73
C LEU A 19 -7.00 1.12 -0.53
N ALA A 20 -6.69 0.37 -1.59
CA ALA A 20 -7.35 0.36 -2.89
C ALA A 20 -7.84 1.76 -3.33
N PRO A 21 -6.94 2.76 -3.44
CA PRO A 21 -7.35 4.11 -3.77
C PRO A 21 -7.81 4.20 -5.22
N TRP A 22 -8.92 4.90 -5.44
CA TRP A 22 -9.26 5.42 -6.75
C TRP A 22 -8.33 6.58 -7.10
N CYS A 23 -7.48 6.39 -8.11
CA CYS A 23 -6.43 7.33 -8.53
C CYS A 23 -6.59 7.73 -10.00
N PRO A 24 -7.59 8.56 -10.36
CA PRO A 24 -7.75 9.05 -11.73
C PRO A 24 -6.48 9.66 -12.32
N PRO A 25 -6.22 9.50 -13.63
CA PRO A 25 -5.21 10.28 -14.33
C PRO A 25 -5.41 11.78 -14.09
N GLY A 26 -4.31 12.53 -13.90
CA GLY A 26 -4.36 13.97 -13.67
C GLY A 26 -4.63 14.40 -12.23
N ASP A 27 -4.94 13.48 -11.30
CA ASP A 27 -5.05 13.86 -9.90
C ASP A 27 -3.73 14.47 -9.38
N PRO A 28 -3.80 15.56 -8.60
CA PRO A 28 -2.63 16.33 -8.20
C PRO A 28 -1.77 15.51 -7.25
N VAL A 29 -0.46 15.66 -7.39
CA VAL A 29 0.54 14.96 -6.58
C VAL A 29 1.60 15.91 -6.00
N THR A 30 1.65 17.15 -6.46
CA THR A 30 2.65 18.13 -6.01
C THR A 30 2.50 18.45 -4.53
N GLN A 31 1.27 18.43 -4.01
CA GLN A 31 0.99 18.59 -2.59
C GLN A 31 1.55 17.44 -1.71
N LEU A 32 1.97 16.33 -2.32
CA LEU A 32 2.54 15.17 -1.62
C LEU A 32 4.05 15.29 -1.41
N ALA A 33 4.68 16.35 -1.93
CA ALA A 33 6.11 16.57 -1.75
C ALA A 33 6.53 16.52 -0.27
N GLY A 34 7.60 15.76 0.02
CA GLY A 34 8.12 15.55 1.37
C GLY A 34 7.29 14.62 2.26
N ARG A 35 6.20 14.02 1.76
CA ARG A 35 5.33 13.09 2.52
C ARG A 35 5.65 11.64 2.19
N ASP A 36 5.40 10.76 3.16
CA ASP A 36 5.45 9.31 2.98
C ASP A 36 4.11 8.77 2.50
N ILE A 37 4.07 8.15 1.31
CA ILE A 37 2.83 7.66 0.69
C ILE A 37 2.97 6.16 0.44
N VAL A 38 2.26 5.35 1.24
CA VAL A 38 2.22 3.90 1.08
C VAL A 38 0.83 3.46 0.64
N LEU A 39 0.70 2.91 -0.57
CA LEU A 39 -0.58 2.50 -1.14
C LEU A 39 -0.65 0.98 -1.27
N VAL A 40 -1.68 0.38 -0.73
CA VAL A 40 -1.89 -1.07 -0.75
C VAL A 40 -3.05 -1.38 -1.69
N HIS A 41 -2.84 -2.26 -2.67
CA HIS A 41 -3.83 -2.51 -3.72
C HIS A 41 -3.82 -3.97 -4.17
N SER A 42 -4.99 -4.54 -4.43
CA SER A 42 -5.06 -5.85 -5.09
C SER A 42 -4.68 -5.80 -6.57
N ASN A 43 -3.90 -6.77 -7.05
CA ASN A 43 -3.65 -6.90 -8.49
C ASN A 43 -4.88 -7.35 -9.31
N ARG A 44 -5.98 -7.74 -8.65
CA ARG A 44 -7.24 -8.16 -9.29
C ARG A 44 -8.41 -7.23 -8.95
N ASP A 45 -8.13 -6.04 -8.42
CA ASP A 45 -9.16 -5.03 -8.24
C ASP A 45 -9.75 -4.61 -9.62
N ARG A 46 -11.08 -4.66 -9.71
CA ARG A 46 -11.86 -4.26 -10.90
C ARG A 46 -12.64 -2.96 -10.69
N MET A 47 -12.72 -2.47 -9.45
CA MET A 47 -13.41 -1.23 -9.09
C MET A 47 -12.46 -0.05 -9.17
N THR A 48 -11.22 -0.23 -8.71
CA THR A 48 -10.15 0.77 -8.87
C THR A 48 -8.93 0.13 -9.53
N SER A 49 -8.17 0.91 -10.30
CA SER A 49 -7.05 0.37 -11.08
C SER A 49 -5.76 0.32 -10.25
N PRO A 50 -5.13 -0.86 -10.09
CA PRO A 50 -3.82 -0.95 -9.47
C PRO A 50 -2.74 -0.27 -10.32
N GLN A 51 -2.85 -0.31 -11.65
CA GLN A 51 -1.94 0.40 -12.55
C GLN A 51 -2.06 1.93 -12.37
N ALA A 52 -3.27 2.44 -12.14
CA ALA A 52 -3.46 3.86 -11.84
C ALA A 52 -2.88 4.25 -10.47
N THR A 53 -2.91 3.33 -9.49
CA THR A 53 -2.21 3.51 -8.21
C THR A 53 -0.70 3.57 -8.39
N GLN A 54 -0.12 2.61 -9.13
CA GLN A 54 1.30 2.60 -9.46
C GLN A 54 1.73 3.89 -10.20
N SER A 55 0.93 4.30 -11.20
CA SER A 55 1.15 5.54 -11.94
C SER A 55 1.10 6.78 -11.04
N LEU A 56 0.19 6.83 -10.05
CA LEU A 56 0.14 7.92 -9.08
C LEU A 56 1.38 7.92 -8.19
N THR A 57 1.83 6.77 -7.69
CA THR A 57 3.06 6.69 -6.86
C THR A 57 4.29 7.17 -7.62
N ALA A 58 4.46 6.78 -8.89
CA ALA A 58 5.58 7.23 -9.71
C ALA A 58 5.55 8.74 -9.97
N ARG A 59 4.37 9.31 -10.26
CA ARG A 59 4.22 10.77 -10.42
C ARG A 59 4.50 11.52 -9.11
N ALA A 60 3.99 11.00 -7.99
CA ALA A 60 4.22 11.60 -6.68
C ALA A 60 5.70 11.54 -6.28
N ARG A 61 6.39 10.44 -6.58
CA ARG A 61 7.84 10.31 -6.38
C ARG A 61 8.62 11.36 -7.15
N ARG A 62 8.33 11.52 -8.45
CA ARG A 62 8.92 12.58 -9.27
C ARG A 62 8.61 13.99 -8.75
N ALA A 63 7.48 14.17 -8.08
CA ALA A 63 7.11 15.43 -7.43
C ALA A 63 7.72 15.62 -6.02
N GLY A 64 8.57 14.70 -5.56
CA GLY A 64 9.30 14.80 -4.29
C GLY A 64 8.65 14.07 -3.10
N ALA A 65 7.63 13.24 -3.32
CA ALA A 65 7.10 12.35 -2.29
C ALA A 65 8.00 11.11 -2.11
N ARG A 66 8.05 10.55 -0.91
CA ARG A 66 8.60 9.21 -0.66
C ARG A 66 7.45 8.22 -0.83
N THR A 67 7.57 7.27 -1.76
CA THR A 67 6.42 6.43 -2.13
C THR A 67 6.72 4.95 -2.07
N CYS A 68 5.69 4.15 -1.79
CA CYS A 68 5.72 2.70 -1.88
C CYS A 68 4.32 2.23 -2.30
N MET A 69 4.26 1.25 -3.19
CA MET A 69 3.04 0.50 -3.45
C MET A 69 3.24 -0.93 -2.95
N VAL A 70 2.24 -1.51 -2.29
CA VAL A 70 2.22 -2.92 -1.91
C VAL A 70 1.07 -3.60 -2.64
N THR A 71 1.41 -4.64 -3.41
CA THR A 71 0.47 -5.46 -4.15
C THR A 71 -0.01 -6.60 -3.27
N VAL A 72 -1.33 -6.76 -3.18
CA VAL A 72 -1.97 -7.88 -2.49
C VAL A 72 -2.50 -8.87 -3.52
N ARG A 73 -1.96 -10.10 -3.53
CA ARG A 73 -2.47 -11.16 -4.42
C ARG A 73 -3.70 -11.85 -3.82
N GLY A 74 -4.59 -12.31 -4.70
CA GLY A 74 -5.72 -13.16 -4.32
C GLY A 74 -6.93 -12.43 -3.71
N GLY A 75 -6.95 -11.10 -3.72
CA GLY A 75 -8.08 -10.28 -3.27
C GLY A 75 -8.84 -9.62 -4.43
N ASP A 76 -10.08 -9.21 -4.19
CA ASP A 76 -10.80 -8.23 -5.02
C ASP A 76 -10.52 -6.80 -4.50
N HIS A 77 -11.38 -5.83 -4.84
CA HIS A 77 -11.28 -4.45 -4.34
C HIS A 77 -11.18 -4.36 -2.82
N ALA A 78 -12.06 -5.09 -2.10
CA ALA A 78 -12.12 -5.04 -0.65
C ALA A 78 -10.96 -5.81 0.00
N MET A 79 -10.29 -6.69 -0.75
CA MET A 79 -9.21 -7.54 -0.26
C MET A 79 -9.61 -8.36 0.97
N ILE A 80 -10.91 -8.70 1.11
CA ILE A 80 -11.47 -9.26 2.35
C ILE A 80 -10.87 -10.63 2.69
N ARG A 81 -10.57 -11.44 1.67
CA ARG A 81 -9.86 -12.74 1.84
C ARG A 81 -8.46 -12.59 2.41
N ARG A 82 -7.90 -11.38 2.37
CA ARG A 82 -6.59 -11.02 2.89
C ARG A 82 -6.69 -9.99 4.04
N ALA A 83 -7.87 -9.87 4.67
CA ALA A 83 -8.16 -8.87 5.71
C ALA A 83 -7.12 -8.85 6.84
N SER A 84 -6.84 -10.01 7.43
CA SER A 84 -5.86 -10.10 8.53
C SER A 84 -4.47 -9.62 8.10
N ALA A 85 -4.07 -9.90 6.86
CA ALA A 85 -2.74 -9.56 6.37
C ALA A 85 -2.62 -8.04 6.10
N TRP A 86 -3.57 -7.45 5.36
CA TRP A 86 -3.51 -6.00 5.10
C TRP A 86 -3.80 -5.17 6.35
N HIS A 87 -4.57 -5.67 7.33
CA HIS A 87 -4.72 -5.01 8.64
C HIS A 87 -3.38 -4.96 9.39
N ARG A 88 -2.70 -6.11 9.54
CA ARG A 88 -1.37 -6.16 10.18
C ARG A 88 -0.38 -5.23 9.49
N LEU A 89 -0.33 -5.29 8.16
CA LEU A 89 0.52 -4.39 7.38
C LEU A 89 0.19 -2.93 7.66
N THR A 90 -1.09 -2.54 7.53
CA THR A 90 -1.53 -1.15 7.71
C THR A 90 -1.22 -0.63 9.11
N THR A 91 -1.43 -1.44 10.15
CA THR A 91 -1.04 -1.09 11.52
C THR A 91 0.47 -0.85 11.61
N GLY A 92 1.30 -1.79 11.12
CA GLY A 92 2.75 -1.65 11.16
C GLY A 92 3.26 -0.44 10.38
N LEU A 93 2.69 -0.18 9.20
CA LEU A 93 2.99 1.01 8.40
C LEU A 93 2.66 2.29 9.15
N VAL A 94 1.46 2.40 9.73
CA VAL A 94 1.04 3.59 10.48
C VAL A 94 1.94 3.83 11.70
N THR A 95 2.24 2.79 12.49
CA THR A 95 3.14 2.93 13.65
C THR A 95 4.57 3.28 13.23
N GLY A 96 5.07 2.68 12.15
CA GLY A 96 6.39 2.98 11.59
C GLY A 96 6.51 4.43 11.10
N LEU A 97 5.52 4.93 10.35
CA LEU A 97 5.48 6.30 9.87
C LEU A 97 5.33 7.35 10.99
N LEU A 98 4.72 6.96 12.11
CA LEU A 98 4.61 7.80 13.32
C LEU A 98 5.87 7.74 14.20
N GLY A 99 6.84 6.87 13.90
CA GLY A 99 8.05 6.68 14.70
C GLY A 99 7.83 5.90 16.01
N SER A 100 6.66 5.28 16.20
CA SER A 100 6.37 4.42 17.36
C SER A 100 6.69 2.93 17.12
N GLY A 101 7.16 2.60 15.93
CA GLY A 101 7.68 1.29 15.55
C GLY A 101 8.64 1.41 14.36
N SER A 102 9.07 0.29 13.80
CA SER A 102 9.85 0.25 12.56
C SER A 102 8.96 -0.03 11.35
N LEU A 103 9.33 0.53 10.20
CA LEU A 103 8.78 0.08 8.91
C LEU A 103 9.38 -1.30 8.54
N PRO A 104 8.65 -2.14 7.80
CA PRO A 104 9.26 -3.27 7.11
C PRO A 104 10.44 -2.79 6.26
N GLY A 105 11.58 -3.49 6.32
CA GLY A 105 12.81 -3.10 5.61
C GLY A 105 12.58 -2.76 4.13
N PRO A 106 11.95 -3.64 3.35
CA PRO A 106 11.66 -3.37 1.93
C PRO A 106 10.78 -2.14 1.70
N VAL A 107 9.86 -1.83 2.62
CA VAL A 107 9.05 -0.59 2.54
C VAL A 107 9.93 0.64 2.78
N ALA A 108 10.82 0.59 3.78
CA ALA A 108 11.74 1.69 4.05
C ALA A 108 12.69 1.93 2.86
N GLU A 109 13.18 0.86 2.22
CA GLU A 109 14.00 0.92 1.01
C GLU A 109 13.22 1.53 -0.17
N ALA A 110 11.98 1.10 -0.40
CA ALA A 110 11.12 1.66 -1.45
C ALA A 110 10.83 3.17 -1.23
N LEU A 111 10.66 3.59 0.03
CA LEU A 111 10.49 5.00 0.38
C LEU A 111 11.77 5.83 0.16
N ALA A 112 12.95 5.20 0.23
CA ALA A 112 14.25 5.84 0.02
C ALA A 112 14.68 5.92 -1.47
N LEU A 113 13.98 5.24 -2.38
CA LEU A 113 14.30 5.26 -3.81
C LEU A 113 14.27 6.69 -4.40
N PRO A 114 15.20 7.01 -5.32
CA PRO A 114 15.34 8.36 -5.88
C PRO A 114 14.14 8.77 -6.75
N PRO A 115 13.93 10.07 -7.02
CA PRO A 115 12.84 10.57 -7.86
C PRO A 115 12.76 9.94 -9.27
N THR A 116 13.88 9.45 -9.78
CA THR A 116 14.01 8.82 -11.10
C THR A 116 13.73 7.32 -11.13
N ALA A 117 13.52 6.68 -9.97
CA ALA A 117 13.24 5.25 -9.91
C ALA A 117 11.95 4.91 -10.66
N GLU A 118 11.98 3.78 -11.37
CA GLU A 118 10.84 3.28 -12.12
C GLU A 118 9.70 2.88 -11.17
N ALA A 119 8.48 2.93 -11.69
CA ALA A 119 7.29 2.66 -10.89
C ALA A 119 7.30 1.23 -10.29
N THR A 120 7.89 0.28 -11.01
CA THR A 120 8.03 -1.11 -10.59
C THR A 120 9.00 -1.29 -9.43
N GLU A 121 10.06 -0.49 -9.33
CA GLU A 121 11.04 -0.58 -8.23
C GLU A 121 10.42 -0.18 -6.89
N GLY A 122 9.48 0.76 -6.90
CA GLY A 122 8.72 1.17 -5.72
C GLY A 122 7.50 0.29 -5.41
N THR A 123 7.29 -0.80 -6.15
CA THR A 123 6.12 -1.68 -6.03
C THR A 123 6.54 -3.03 -5.47
N LEU A 124 6.11 -3.32 -4.24
CA LEU A 124 6.36 -4.55 -3.53
C LEU A 124 5.18 -5.51 -3.64
N ASP A 125 5.42 -6.76 -3.32
CA ASP A 125 4.43 -7.82 -3.13
C ASP A 125 4.30 -8.16 -1.64
N LEU A 126 3.06 -8.23 -1.17
CA LEU A 126 2.76 -8.54 0.23
C LEU A 126 3.37 -9.87 0.70
N ASP A 127 3.34 -10.88 -0.16
CA ASP A 127 3.73 -12.24 0.19
C ASP A 127 5.21 -12.47 -0.09
N LEU A 128 5.69 -12.02 -1.25
CA LEU A 128 7.05 -12.30 -1.70
C LEU A 128 8.10 -11.41 -1.03
N ASP A 129 7.78 -10.12 -0.84
CA ASP A 129 8.78 -9.15 -0.38
C ASP A 129 8.64 -8.86 1.12
N LEU A 130 7.42 -8.87 1.66
CA LEU A 130 7.19 -8.52 3.07
C LEU A 130 7.13 -9.72 4.00
N GLY A 131 7.06 -10.95 3.46
CA GLY A 131 7.05 -12.18 4.24
C GLY A 131 5.92 -12.23 5.29
N LEU A 132 4.86 -11.45 5.10
CA LEU A 132 3.71 -11.47 6.00
C LEU A 132 2.91 -12.72 5.69
N ASP A 133 3.13 -13.74 6.53
CA ASP A 133 2.52 -15.08 6.44
C ASP A 133 1.13 -15.02 5.80
N PRO A 134 0.88 -15.78 4.71
CA PRO A 134 -0.46 -15.93 4.19
C PRO A 134 -1.27 -16.53 5.34
N GLY A 135 -2.14 -15.71 5.95
CA GLY A 135 -3.01 -16.17 7.02
C GLY A 135 -3.72 -17.46 6.61
N PRO A 136 -4.16 -18.28 7.58
CA PRO A 136 -4.67 -19.62 7.32
C PRO A 136 -5.73 -19.59 6.21
N ASP A 137 -5.60 -20.53 5.27
CA ASP A 137 -6.53 -20.70 4.15
C ASP A 137 -7.98 -20.75 4.67
N PRO A 138 -8.85 -19.76 4.31
CA PRO A 138 -10.24 -19.75 4.75
C PRO A 138 -11.05 -20.92 4.18
N GLY A 139 -10.49 -21.71 3.24
CA GLY A 139 -11.15 -22.85 2.59
C GLY A 139 -11.01 -24.20 3.30
N ARG A 140 -10.14 -24.36 4.31
CA ARG A 140 -9.93 -25.66 4.95
C ARG A 140 -10.83 -25.86 6.17
N PHE A 141 -12.11 -26.08 5.92
CA PHE A 141 -13.03 -26.60 6.93
C PHE A 141 -12.56 -28.01 7.32
N GLN A 142 -11.88 -28.14 8.46
CA GLN A 142 -11.59 -29.46 9.02
C GLN A 142 -12.93 -30.08 9.43
N ALA A 143 -13.39 -31.06 8.65
CA ALA A 143 -14.50 -31.91 9.04
C ALA A 143 -14.11 -32.61 10.35
N ARG A 144 -14.69 -32.16 11.46
CA ARG A 144 -14.63 -32.89 12.72
C ARG A 144 -15.46 -34.15 12.54
N THR A 145 -14.80 -35.28 12.29
CA THR A 145 -15.40 -36.60 12.46
C THR A 145 -15.78 -36.72 13.94
N ARG A 146 -17.09 -36.73 14.23
CA ARG A 146 -17.58 -37.12 15.54
C ARG A 146 -17.49 -38.66 15.62
N ALA A 147 -16.78 -39.14 16.64
CA ALA A 147 -16.94 -40.51 17.14
C ALA A 147 -18.19 -40.58 18.02
#